data_AF-A0A8H7KB08-F1
#
_entry.id   AF-A0A8H7KB08-F1
#
_cell.length_a   1.000
_cell.length_b   1.000
_cell.length_c   1.000
_cell.angle_alpha   90.00
_cell.angle_beta   90.00
_cell.angle_gamma   90.00
#
_symmetry.space_group_name_H-M   'P 1'
#
loop_
_entity.id
_entity.type
_entity.pdbx_description
1 polymer ?
#
loop_
_entity_poly.entity_id
_entity_poly.type
_entity_poly.pdbx_seq_one_letter_code
_entity_poly.pdbx_strand_id
1 'polypeptide(L)'
;MDQLPNQYNAFQAYLRDNYESGITCQGNSKSFVPYSALYKYWTNTRIKELLRAAGINELPSPNVRDSFLLVISILCFNSDIGLLPRLVSESLDDGHLPWKDIPGRVQDEFNINQLRQFLDSQWRFCPRLIVGLAGDLNLHRDTILAFQATESTVQGQGRERNVHIREVLQGAHSHLDHP
;
A
#
# COMPACT_ATOMS: atom_id res chain seq x y z
N MET A 1 18.10 22.39 8.76
CA MET A 1 17.27 21.34 9.40
C MET A 1 17.19 20.24 8.36
N ASP A 2 18.06 19.23 8.42
CA ASP A 2 18.28 18.31 7.28
C ASP A 2 18.51 16.86 7.75
N GLN A 3 17.46 16.19 8.25
CA GLN A 3 17.54 14.77 8.63
C GLN A 3 16.40 13.88 8.10
N LEU A 4 15.56 14.38 7.20
CA LEU A 4 14.57 13.57 6.47
C LEU A 4 15.13 12.55 5.46
N PRO A 5 16.28 12.76 4.78
CA PRO A 5 16.72 11.87 3.70
C PRO A 5 16.89 10.41 4.13
N ASN A 6 17.24 10.14 5.39
CA ASN A 6 17.58 8.80 5.83
C ASN A 6 16.36 7.85 5.85
N GLN A 7 15.21 8.29 6.36
CA GLN A 7 14.04 7.41 6.48
C GLN A 7 13.39 7.12 5.13
N TYR A 8 13.32 8.13 4.25
CA TYR A 8 12.84 7.94 2.88
C TYR A 8 13.74 7.00 2.09
N ASN A 9 15.06 7.22 2.15
CA ASN A 9 16.02 6.37 1.44
C ASN A 9 16.02 4.93 1.97
N ALA A 10 15.93 4.75 3.29
CA ALA A 10 15.82 3.43 3.91
C ALA A 10 14.55 2.69 3.46
N PHE A 11 13.42 3.40 3.37
CA PHE A 11 12.17 2.81 2.89
C PHE A 11 12.26 2.46 1.40
N GLN A 12 12.76 3.36 0.57
CA GLN A 12 12.99 3.09 -0.86
C GLN A 12 13.90 1.88 -1.08
N ALA A 13 14.96 1.73 -0.28
CA ALA A 13 15.82 0.55 -0.31
C ALA A 13 15.06 -0.72 0.06
N TYR A 14 14.26 -0.68 1.14
CA TYR A 14 13.44 -1.82 1.53
C TYR A 14 12.42 -2.22 0.46
N LEU A 15 11.78 -1.26 -0.20
CA LEU A 15 10.81 -1.56 -1.26
C LEU A 15 11.45 -2.32 -2.42
N ARG A 16 12.69 -1.97 -2.81
CA ARG A 16 13.41 -2.66 -3.89
C ARG A 16 13.56 -4.16 -3.63
N ASP A 17 13.75 -4.55 -2.37
CA ASP A 17 13.95 -5.94 -1.96
C ASP A 17 12.63 -6.69 -1.69
N ASN A 18 11.50 -5.99 -1.67
CA ASN A 18 10.19 -6.54 -1.29
C ASN A 18 9.10 -6.29 -2.33
N TYR A 19 9.47 -5.87 -3.55
CA TYR A 19 8.52 -5.82 -4.66
C TYR A 19 8.13 -7.23 -5.08
N GLU A 20 6.82 -7.44 -5.20
CA GLU A 20 6.23 -8.57 -5.91
C GLU A 20 5.70 -8.11 -7.27
N SER A 21 5.47 -9.07 -8.16
CA SER A 21 4.92 -8.80 -9.49
C SER A 21 3.44 -9.12 -9.53
N GLY A 22 2.65 -8.20 -10.10
CA GLY A 22 1.25 -8.41 -10.41
C GLY A 22 0.92 -7.96 -11.83
N ILE A 23 -0.35 -8.07 -12.20
CA ILE A 23 -0.86 -7.65 -13.51
C ILE A 23 -1.97 -6.63 -13.29
N THR A 24 -1.95 -5.53 -14.04
CA THR A 24 -3.06 -4.57 -13.99
C THR A 24 -4.30 -5.11 -14.73
N CYS A 25 -5.47 -4.50 -14.52
CA CYS A 25 -6.67 -4.85 -15.29
C CYS A 25 -6.53 -4.69 -16.82
N GLN A 26 -5.48 -4.01 -17.29
CA GLN A 26 -5.14 -3.87 -18.71
C GLN A 26 -4.18 -4.96 -19.22
N GLY A 27 -3.77 -5.91 -18.38
CA GLY A 27 -2.80 -6.95 -18.75
C GLY A 27 -1.33 -6.53 -18.63
N ASN A 28 -1.05 -5.34 -18.09
CA ASN A 28 0.32 -4.86 -17.96
C ASN A 28 0.96 -5.41 -16.68
N SER A 29 2.20 -5.90 -16.78
CA SER A 29 2.98 -6.27 -15.59
C SER A 29 3.33 -5.02 -14.78
N LYS A 30 3.09 -5.05 -13.47
CA LYS A 30 3.37 -3.93 -12.57
C LYS A 30 3.82 -4.47 -11.21
N SER A 31 4.80 -3.81 -10.59
CA SER A 31 5.25 -4.18 -9.26
C SER A 31 4.35 -3.59 -8.18
N PHE A 32 4.18 -4.34 -7.11
CA PHE A 32 3.47 -3.92 -5.91
C PHE A 32 4.21 -4.40 -4.66
N VAL A 33 3.84 -3.90 -3.49
CA VAL A 33 4.39 -4.33 -2.22
C VAL A 33 3.26 -4.91 -1.35
N PRO A 34 3.39 -6.16 -0.88
CA PRO A 34 2.37 -6.78 -0.03
C PRO A 34 2.18 -6.04 1.29
N TYR A 35 0.95 -6.02 1.80
CA TYR A 35 0.64 -5.46 3.11
C TYR A 35 1.50 -6.07 4.23
N SER A 36 1.74 -7.39 4.20
CA SER A 36 2.59 -8.08 5.18
C SER A 36 4.03 -7.55 5.21
N ALA A 37 4.60 -7.21 4.04
CA ALA A 37 5.93 -6.63 3.94
C ALA A 37 5.96 -5.21 4.53
N LEU A 38 4.92 -4.41 4.28
CA LEU A 38 4.77 -3.06 4.87
C LEU A 38 4.58 -3.14 6.39
N TYR A 39 3.74 -4.06 6.86
CA TYR A 39 3.45 -4.26 8.29
C TYR A 39 4.71 -4.68 9.07
N LYS A 40 5.54 -5.53 8.45
CA LYS A 40 6.85 -5.94 9.00
C LYS A 40 7.83 -4.77 9.05
N TYR A 41 7.85 -3.92 8.03
CA TYR A 41 8.76 -2.78 7.96
C TYR A 41 8.38 -1.68 8.95
N TRP A 42 7.13 -1.22 8.89
CA TRP A 42 6.67 -0.12 9.72
C TRP A 42 6.35 -0.61 11.11
N THR A 43 7.29 -0.41 12.02
CA THR A 43 7.05 -0.54 13.46
C THR A 43 6.59 0.79 14.03
N ASN A 44 5.95 0.76 15.22
CA ASN A 44 5.60 1.99 15.94
C ASN A 44 6.83 2.89 16.15
N THR A 45 8.01 2.31 16.37
CA THR A 45 9.27 3.05 16.51
C THR A 45 9.65 3.77 15.21
N ARG A 46 9.64 3.07 14.06
CA ARG A 46 9.98 3.67 12.77
C ARG A 46 9.00 4.77 12.36
N ILE A 47 7.71 4.57 12.63
CA ILE A 47 6.69 5.61 12.41
C ILE A 47 7.01 6.84 13.28
N LYS A 48 7.24 6.67 14.59
CA LYS A 48 7.61 7.78 15.48
C LYS A 48 8.87 8.52 15.01
N GLU A 49 9.89 7.80 14.56
CA GLU A 49 11.12 8.40 14.01
C GLU A 49 10.86 9.19 12.74
N LEU A 50 10.05 8.66 11.83
CA LEU A 50 9.64 9.33 10.59
C LEU A 50 8.88 10.63 10.90
N LEU A 51 7.89 10.57 11.81
CA LEU A 51 7.10 11.74 12.21
C LEU A 51 7.97 12.81 12.87
N ARG A 52 8.84 12.41 13.80
CA ARG A 52 9.79 13.32 14.45
C ARG A 52 10.73 13.97 13.44
N ALA A 53 11.25 13.21 12.47
CA ALA A 53 12.10 13.76 11.42
C ALA A 53 11.38 14.80 10.55
N ALA A 54 10.05 14.68 10.41
CA ALA A 54 9.19 15.62 9.71
C ALA A 54 8.69 16.79 10.58
N GLY A 55 9.07 16.86 11.85
CA GLY A 55 8.57 17.87 12.79
C GLY A 55 7.12 17.67 13.22
N ILE A 56 6.56 16.46 13.02
CA ILE A 56 5.21 16.08 13.45
C ILE A 56 5.31 15.49 14.85
N ASN A 57 4.89 16.26 15.86
CA ASN A 57 5.03 15.86 17.27
C ASN A 57 3.83 15.06 17.79
N GLU A 58 2.64 15.34 17.27
CA GLU A 58 1.40 14.73 17.74
C GLU A 58 0.48 14.41 16.56
N LEU A 59 -0.12 13.23 16.59
CA LEU A 59 -1.22 12.85 15.71
C LEU A 59 -2.43 12.53 16.59
N PRO A 60 -3.65 12.90 16.18
CA PRO A 60 -4.85 12.71 16.99
C PRO A 60 -5.28 11.25 17.12
N SER A 61 -4.68 10.31 16.37
CA SER A 61 -5.00 8.88 16.45
C SER A 61 -3.94 8.11 17.27
N PRO A 62 -4.33 7.35 18.31
CA PRO A 62 -3.40 6.47 19.04
C PRO A 62 -2.95 5.26 18.21
N ASN A 63 -3.69 4.89 17.16
CA ASN A 63 -3.48 3.68 16.34
C ASN A 63 -3.04 4.01 14.90
N VAL A 64 -2.19 5.04 14.73
CA VAL A 64 -1.70 5.50 13.42
C VAL A 64 -1.13 4.36 12.58
N ARG A 65 -0.41 3.42 13.18
CA ARG A 65 0.15 2.27 12.46
C ARG A 65 -0.92 1.38 11.86
N ASP A 66 -1.99 1.09 12.59
CA ASP A 66 -2.95 0.07 12.17
C ASP A 66 -4.00 0.65 11.20
N SER A 67 -4.32 1.95 11.34
CA SER A 67 -5.30 2.62 10.48
C SER A 67 -4.68 3.33 9.27
N PHE A 68 -3.41 3.72 9.30
CA PHE A 68 -2.77 4.53 8.25
C PHE A 68 -1.50 3.90 7.67
N LEU A 69 -1.33 2.58 7.76
CA LEU A 69 -0.11 1.91 7.27
C LEU A 69 0.14 2.16 5.78
N LEU A 70 -0.89 1.99 4.95
CA LEU A 70 -0.81 2.18 3.51
C LEU A 70 -0.65 3.66 3.18
N VAL A 71 -1.41 4.54 3.85
CA VAL A 71 -1.27 5.99 3.70
C VAL A 71 0.16 6.44 4.02
N ILE A 72 0.72 6.04 5.16
CA ILE A 72 2.11 6.35 5.54
C ILE A 72 3.09 5.82 4.51
N SER A 73 2.89 4.60 4.02
CA SER A 73 3.74 4.00 3.00
C SER A 73 3.75 4.82 1.70
N ILE A 74 2.57 5.23 1.22
CA ILE A 74 2.45 6.05 0.00
C ILE A 74 3.10 7.42 0.21
N LEU A 75 2.83 8.08 1.34
CA LEU A 75 3.42 9.38 1.65
C LEU A 75 4.94 9.31 1.80
N CYS A 76 5.45 8.27 2.46
CA CYS A 76 6.89 8.06 2.60
C CYS A 76 7.55 7.79 1.25
N PHE A 77 6.90 7.02 0.39
CA PHE A 77 7.38 6.78 -0.98
C PHE A 77 7.49 8.08 -1.79
N ASN A 78 6.52 8.98 -1.65
CA ASN A 78 6.49 10.27 -2.33
C ASN A 78 7.33 11.37 -1.63
N SER A 79 7.92 11.08 -0.47
CA SER A 79 8.60 12.07 0.40
C SER A 79 7.68 13.20 0.92
N ASP A 80 6.39 12.91 1.07
CA ASP A 80 5.32 13.86 1.39
C ASP A 80 4.68 13.60 2.77
N ILE A 81 5.44 13.10 3.76
CA ILE A 81 4.85 12.74 5.06
C ILE A 81 4.20 13.92 5.80
N GLY A 82 4.56 15.15 5.45
CA GLY A 82 3.92 16.36 5.96
C GLY A 82 2.40 16.44 5.71
N LEU A 83 1.88 15.66 4.75
CA LEU A 83 0.44 15.59 4.48
C LEU A 83 -0.33 14.77 5.52
N LEU A 84 0.35 13.89 6.27
CA LEU A 84 -0.28 12.91 7.15
C LEU A 84 -1.22 13.53 8.20
N PRO A 85 -0.84 14.59 8.96
CA PRO A 85 -1.71 15.14 10.01
C PRO A 85 -3.10 15.54 9.50
N ARG A 86 -3.15 16.08 8.27
CA ARG A 86 -4.41 16.50 7.66
C ARG A 86 -5.21 15.33 7.11
N LEU A 87 -4.57 14.33 6.52
CA LEU A 87 -5.28 13.09 6.16
C LEU A 87 -5.89 12.43 7.40
N VAL A 88 -5.17 12.46 8.54
CA VAL A 88 -5.71 11.96 9.81
C VAL A 88 -6.90 12.80 10.29
N SER A 89 -6.83 14.14 10.25
CA SER A 89 -7.96 14.97 10.71
C SER A 89 -9.21 14.82 9.84
N GLU A 90 -9.03 14.52 8.55
CA GLU A 90 -10.12 14.24 7.61
C GLU A 90 -10.60 12.78 7.66
N SER A 91 -10.05 11.95 8.55
CA SER A 91 -10.32 10.50 8.62
C SER A 91 -10.13 9.81 7.27
N LEU A 92 -9.10 10.20 6.52
CA LEU A 92 -8.67 9.60 5.26
C LEU A 92 -7.66 8.49 5.54
N ASP A 93 -8.15 7.42 6.15
CA ASP A 93 -7.37 6.23 6.55
C ASP A 93 -7.27 5.17 5.44
N ASP A 94 -6.59 4.06 5.75
CA ASP A 94 -6.38 2.94 4.82
C ASP A 94 -7.69 2.32 4.33
N GLY A 95 -8.77 2.40 5.12
CA GLY A 95 -10.09 1.88 4.77
C GLY A 95 -10.76 2.62 3.61
N HIS A 96 -10.26 3.82 3.28
CA HIS A 96 -10.74 4.60 2.15
C HIS A 96 -9.95 4.33 0.86
N LEU A 97 -8.83 3.60 0.92
CA LEU A 97 -7.99 3.32 -0.24
C LEU A 97 -8.51 2.15 -1.08
N PRO A 98 -8.21 2.10 -2.40
CA PRO A 98 -7.63 3.19 -3.18
C PRO A 98 -8.66 4.29 -3.49
N TRP A 99 -8.21 5.55 -3.49
CA TRP A 99 -9.01 6.67 -3.93
C TRP A 99 -9.15 6.68 -5.45
N LYS A 100 -10.39 6.85 -5.92
CA LYS A 100 -10.69 7.02 -7.35
C LYS A 100 -10.32 8.41 -7.85
N ASP A 101 -10.55 9.42 -7.01
CA ASP A 101 -10.32 10.84 -7.29
C ASP A 101 -9.80 11.55 -6.03
N ILE A 102 -9.31 12.77 -6.19
CA ILE A 102 -8.89 13.60 -5.06
C ILE A 102 -10.12 13.94 -4.20
N PRO A 103 -10.16 13.56 -2.90
CA PRO A 103 -11.31 13.87 -2.05
C PRO A 103 -11.53 15.39 -1.95
N GLY A 104 -12.75 15.87 -2.18
CA GLY A 104 -13.07 17.30 -2.15
C GLY A 104 -12.64 18.00 -0.85
N ARG A 105 -12.75 17.29 0.28
CA ARG A 105 -12.33 17.74 1.62
C ARG A 105 -10.85 18.12 1.75
N VAL A 106 -10.00 17.75 0.78
CA VAL A 106 -8.57 18.06 0.74
C VAL A 106 -8.15 18.82 -0.52
N GLN A 107 -9.08 19.37 -1.32
CA GLN A 107 -8.69 20.05 -2.56
C GLN A 107 -8.16 21.48 -2.32
N ASP A 108 -8.74 22.22 -1.37
CA ASP A 108 -8.50 23.66 -1.24
C ASP A 108 -7.21 24.02 -0.47
N GLU A 109 -6.68 23.09 0.32
CA GLU A 109 -5.60 23.36 1.28
C GLU A 109 -4.26 22.71 0.89
N PHE A 110 -4.23 21.96 -0.22
CA PHE A 110 -3.08 21.16 -0.61
C PHE A 110 -2.49 21.58 -1.94
N ASN A 111 -1.20 21.31 -2.10
CA ASN A 111 -0.61 21.31 -3.41
C ASN A 111 -1.22 20.14 -4.20
N ILE A 112 -2.08 20.47 -5.15
CA ILE A 112 -2.77 19.49 -6.01
C ILE A 112 -1.80 18.48 -6.65
N ASN A 113 -0.54 18.87 -6.87
CA ASN A 113 0.48 17.98 -7.40
C ASN A 113 0.86 16.86 -6.44
N GLN A 114 0.93 17.11 -5.12
CA GLN A 114 1.23 16.07 -4.14
C GLN A 114 0.08 15.06 -4.04
N LEU A 115 -1.17 15.54 -4.09
CA LEU A 115 -2.35 14.65 -4.11
C LEU A 115 -2.43 13.83 -5.40
N ARG A 116 -2.05 14.39 -6.54
CA ARG A 116 -1.91 13.63 -7.79
C ARG A 116 -0.83 12.55 -7.69
N GLN A 117 0.34 12.88 -7.13
CA GLN A 117 1.40 11.90 -6.88
C GLN A 117 0.95 10.80 -5.93
N PHE A 118 0.16 11.14 -4.91
CA PHE A 118 -0.46 10.14 -4.03
C PHE A 118 -1.37 9.19 -4.83
N LEU A 119 -2.26 9.72 -5.65
CA LEU A 119 -3.17 8.93 -6.49
C LEU A 119 -2.43 8.02 -7.49
N ASP A 120 -1.31 8.48 -8.04
CA ASP A 120 -0.51 7.70 -8.97
C ASP A 120 0.26 6.56 -8.27
N SER A 121 0.79 6.84 -7.07
CA SER A 121 1.60 5.88 -6.30
C SER A 121 0.77 4.81 -5.59
N GLN A 122 -0.47 5.11 -5.18
CA GLN A 122 -1.27 4.25 -4.30
C GLN A 122 -1.43 2.81 -4.79
N TRP A 123 -1.49 2.60 -6.11
CA TRP A 123 -1.75 1.29 -6.71
C TRP A 123 -0.69 0.25 -6.37
N ARG A 124 0.55 0.69 -6.12
CA ARG A 124 1.65 -0.19 -5.72
C ARG A 124 1.52 -0.70 -4.29
N PHE A 125 0.70 -0.04 -3.47
CA PHE A 125 0.49 -0.34 -2.06
C PHE A 125 -0.91 -0.93 -1.79
N CYS A 126 -1.82 -0.85 -2.77
CA CYS A 126 -3.19 -1.34 -2.68
C CYS A 126 -3.47 -2.46 -3.71
N PRO A 127 -2.71 -3.58 -3.72
CA PRO A 127 -3.00 -4.68 -4.62
C PRO A 127 -4.33 -5.34 -4.23
N ARG A 128 -5.08 -5.83 -5.23
CA ARG A 128 -6.26 -6.66 -4.99
C ARG A 128 -5.94 -8.13 -5.25
N LEU A 129 -6.43 -8.99 -4.36
CA LEU A 129 -6.42 -10.43 -4.58
C LEU A 129 -7.47 -10.79 -5.63
N ILE A 130 -7.14 -11.75 -6.50
CA ILE A 130 -8.04 -12.20 -7.57
C ILE A 130 -9.29 -12.92 -7.00
N VAL A 131 -9.20 -13.47 -5.78
CA VAL A 131 -10.29 -14.19 -5.13
C VAL A 131 -11.46 -13.24 -4.84
N GLY A 132 -12.63 -13.53 -5.41
CA GLY A 132 -13.85 -12.73 -5.24
C GLY A 132 -14.04 -11.59 -6.25
N LEU A 133 -13.11 -11.38 -7.19
CA LEU A 133 -13.27 -10.37 -8.26
C LEU A 133 -14.08 -10.86 -9.46
N ALA A 134 -14.51 -12.13 -9.46
CA ALA A 134 -15.40 -12.67 -10.49
C ALA A 134 -16.76 -11.94 -10.45
N GLY A 135 -16.87 -10.84 -11.21
CA GLY A 135 -18.07 -10.01 -11.31
C GLY A 135 -17.90 -8.55 -10.90
N ASP A 136 -16.73 -8.12 -10.39
CA ASP A 136 -16.51 -6.70 -10.11
C ASP A 136 -16.13 -5.93 -11.40
N LEU A 137 -17.15 -5.33 -12.01
CA LEU A 137 -17.01 -4.52 -13.23
C LEU A 137 -16.44 -3.11 -12.97
N ASN A 138 -16.25 -2.72 -11.69
CA ASN A 138 -15.86 -1.36 -11.32
C ASN A 138 -14.37 -1.22 -10.95
N LEU A 139 -13.55 -2.19 -11.36
CA LEU A 139 -12.11 -2.14 -11.14
C LEU A 139 -11.47 -1.01 -11.95
N HIS A 140 -10.71 -0.16 -11.27
CA HIS A 140 -9.93 0.88 -11.93
C HIS A 140 -8.80 0.23 -12.76
N ARG A 141 -8.48 0.81 -13.91
CA ARG A 141 -7.50 0.26 -14.88
C ARG A 141 -6.12 0.00 -14.28
N ASP A 142 -5.74 0.78 -13.27
CA ASP A 142 -4.44 0.73 -12.59
C ASP A 142 -4.41 -0.24 -11.39
N THR A 143 -5.55 -0.87 -11.06
CA THR A 143 -5.63 -1.89 -10.02
C THR A 143 -4.66 -3.01 -10.35
N ILE A 144 -3.76 -3.33 -9.41
CA ILE A 144 -2.82 -4.43 -9.55
C ILE A 144 -3.46 -5.68 -8.95
N LEU A 145 -3.59 -6.72 -9.76
CA LEU A 145 -4.02 -8.04 -9.35
C LEU A 145 -2.79 -8.84 -8.88
N ALA A 146 -2.75 -9.14 -7.58
CA ALA A 146 -1.73 -9.99 -7.01
C ALA A 146 -2.09 -11.46 -7.25
N PHE A 147 -1.20 -12.20 -7.90
CA PHE A 147 -1.28 -13.65 -8.04
C PHE A 147 0.04 -14.25 -7.58
N GLN A 148 -0.04 -15.32 -6.78
CA GLN A 148 1.10 -16.20 -6.58
C GLN A 148 1.12 -17.22 -7.73
N ALA A 149 2.02 -17.03 -8.68
CA ALA A 149 2.36 -18.08 -9.62
C ALA A 149 3.14 -19.15 -8.84
N THR A 150 2.48 -20.26 -8.48
CA THR A 150 3.23 -21.45 -8.05
C THR A 150 3.70 -22.18 -9.30
N GLU A 151 4.99 -22.09 -9.61
CA GLU A 151 5.62 -22.96 -10.59
C GLU A 151 5.55 -24.40 -10.07
N SER A 152 4.55 -25.15 -10.54
CA SER A 152 4.54 -26.60 -10.36
C SER A 152 5.39 -27.18 -11.47
N THR A 153 6.66 -27.50 -11.18
CA THR A 153 7.50 -28.26 -12.10
C THR A 153 6.96 -29.70 -12.18
N VAL A 154 6.05 -29.96 -13.11
CA VAL A 154 5.72 -31.33 -13.50
C VAL A 154 6.91 -31.84 -14.32
N GLN A 155 7.81 -32.59 -13.69
CA GLN A 155 8.76 -33.43 -14.41
C GLN A 155 7.98 -34.58 -15.07
N GLY A 156 7.48 -34.32 -16.28
CA GLY A 156 6.87 -35.31 -17.15
C GLY A 156 7.07 -34.85 -18.58
N GLN A 157 7.79 -35.67 -19.37
CA GLN A 157 8.07 -35.43 -20.78
C GLN A 157 6.79 -35.07 -21.54
N GLY A 158 6.78 -33.90 -22.18
CA GLY A 158 5.69 -33.45 -23.04
C GLY A 158 5.27 -32.03 -22.72
N ARG A 159 5.39 -31.13 -23.71
CA ARG A 159 5.03 -29.72 -23.62
C ARG A 159 3.62 -29.52 -23.09
N GLU A 160 3.48 -29.04 -21.85
CA GLU A 160 2.36 -28.22 -21.39
C GLU A 160 2.75 -27.52 -20.08
N ARG A 161 2.93 -26.19 -20.14
CA ARG A 161 3.16 -25.37 -18.94
C ARG A 161 1.81 -25.16 -18.25
N ASN A 162 1.49 -26.00 -17.29
CA ASN A 162 0.35 -25.77 -16.41
C ASN A 162 0.74 -24.81 -15.28
N VAL A 163 0.24 -23.57 -15.36
CA VAL A 163 0.38 -22.58 -14.28
C VAL A 163 -0.72 -22.87 -13.26
N HIS A 164 -0.32 -23.29 -12.06
CA HIS A 164 -1.25 -23.45 -10.94
C HIS A 164 -1.18 -22.19 -10.07
N ILE A 165 -2.34 -21.58 -9.80
CA ILE A 165 -2.49 -20.40 -8.95
C ILE A 165 -2.83 -20.92 -7.54
N ARG A 166 -2.00 -20.63 -6.54
CA ARG A 166 -2.29 -20.89 -5.12
C ARG A 166 -2.25 -19.61 -4.30
N GLU A 167 -2.96 -19.61 -3.18
CA GLU A 167 -3.32 -18.42 -2.40
C GLU A 167 -2.23 -17.94 -1.43
N VAL A 168 -2.12 -16.61 -1.27
CA VAL A 168 -1.44 -15.98 -0.14
C VAL A 168 -2.45 -15.85 1.00
N LEU A 169 -2.43 -16.75 1.97
CA LEU A 169 -3.18 -16.54 3.21
C LEU A 169 -2.43 -15.52 4.08
N GLN A 170 -2.95 -14.29 4.17
CA GLN A 170 -2.57 -13.39 5.26
C GLN A 170 -3.55 -13.57 6.42
N GLY A 171 -3.03 -13.97 7.57
CA GLY A 171 -3.78 -14.09 8.80
C GLY A 171 -4.28 -12.74 9.29
N ALA A 172 -5.57 -12.50 9.09
CA ALA A 172 -6.34 -11.58 9.91
C ALA A 172 -7.18 -12.45 10.86
N HIS A 173 -6.71 -12.63 12.09
CA HIS A 173 -7.60 -13.09 13.15
C HIS A 173 -8.56 -11.94 13.46
N SER A 174 -9.80 -12.13 13.03
CA SER A 174 -10.97 -11.40 13.48
C SER A 174 -11.08 -11.54 14.99
N HIS A 175 -10.84 -10.46 15.74
CA HIS A 175 -11.37 -10.33 17.10
C HIS A 175 -12.69 -9.57 17.00
N LEU A 176 -13.74 -10.32 16.69
CA LEU A 176 -15.09 -10.01 17.11
C LEU A 176 -15.41 -11.00 18.22
N ASP A 177 -15.49 -10.52 19.45
CA ASP A 177 -16.44 -11.05 20.42
C ASP A 177 -16.77 -9.95 21.42
N HIS A 178 -18.03 -9.54 21.36
CA HIS A 178 -18.77 -8.79 22.38
C HIS A 178 -18.94 -9.68 23.64
N PRO A 179 -19.14 -9.08 24.82
CA PRO A 179 -20.45 -8.52 25.18
C PRO A 179 -20.44 -6.99 25.29
#